data_AF-A0A3E4MNP9-F1
#
_entry.id   AF-A0A3E4MNP9-F1
#
_cell.length_a   1.000
_cell.length_b   1.000
_cell.length_c   1.000
_cell.angle_alpha   90.00
_cell.angle_beta   90.00
_cell.angle_gamma   90.00
#
_symmetry.space_group_name_H-M   'P 1'
#
loop_
_entity.id
_entity.type
_entity.pdbx_description
1 polymer ?
#
loop_
_entity_poly.entity_id
_entity_poly.type
_entity_poly.pdbx_seq_one_letter_code
_entity_poly.pdbx_strand_id
1 'polypeptide(L)'
;RMKGLYMLWNMVDGREKTELYQVYEAVMKELALPVLKTFLPDTKRFRREQNASRRSVFRSTLFPADRSLIRGSNLDKLVDELIELLK
;
A
#
# COMPACT_ATOMS: atom_id res chain seq x y z
N ARG A 1 -6.51 9.79 22.46
CA ARG A 1 -6.41 8.32 22.68
C ARG A 1 -6.27 7.65 21.32
N MET A 2 -5.44 6.62 21.20
CA MET A 2 -5.25 5.88 19.94
C MET A 2 -6.53 5.11 19.59
N LYS A 3 -7.02 5.22 18.34
CA LYS A 3 -8.27 4.57 17.88
C LYS A 3 -8.06 3.11 17.42
N GLY A 4 -6.88 2.78 16.92
CA GLY A 4 -6.52 1.43 16.47
C GLY A 4 -5.12 1.40 15.88
N LEU A 5 -4.58 0.19 15.72
CA LEU A 5 -3.32 -0.10 15.04
C LEU A 5 -3.61 -1.18 13.99
N TYR A 6 -3.25 -0.93 12.74
CA TYR A 6 -3.50 -1.83 11.62
C TYR A 6 -2.21 -2.06 10.84
N MET A 7 -1.97 -3.31 10.48
CA MET A 7 -0.80 -3.73 9.72
C MET A 7 -1.10 -3.61 8.22
N LEU A 8 -0.14 -3.09 7.46
CA LEU A 8 -0.21 -2.95 6.02
C LEU A 8 0.97 -3.67 5.38
N TRP A 9 0.68 -4.61 4.48
CA TRP A 9 1.70 -5.20 3.63
C TRP A 9 2.15 -4.19 2.57
N ASN A 10 3.43 -3.81 2.60
CA ASN A 10 4.04 -2.90 1.63
C ASN A 10 5.24 -3.54 0.92
N MET A 11 5.57 -3.01 -0.26
CA MET A 11 6.64 -3.54 -1.11
C MET A 11 6.50 -5.04 -1.43
N VAL A 12 5.26 -5.52 -1.52
CA VAL A 12 4.97 -6.93 -1.80
C VAL A 12 5.46 -7.28 -3.20
N ASP A 13 6.32 -8.29 -3.30
CA ASP A 13 6.71 -8.83 -4.60
C ASP A 13 5.65 -9.85 -5.04
N GLY A 14 4.93 -9.55 -6.13
CA GLY A 14 3.93 -10.48 -6.69
C GLY A 14 4.51 -11.81 -7.19
N ARG A 15 5.83 -11.96 -7.19
CA ARG A 15 6.56 -13.19 -7.54
C ARG A 15 6.94 -14.02 -6.31
N GLU A 16 6.87 -13.46 -5.10
CA GLU A 16 7.17 -14.21 -3.89
C GLU A 16 6.10 -15.25 -3.59
N LYS A 17 6.53 -16.37 -3.00
CA LYS A 17 5.64 -17.46 -2.60
C LYS A 17 4.76 -17.01 -1.43
N THR A 18 3.47 -17.29 -1.55
CA THR A 18 2.41 -16.96 -0.59
C THR A 18 2.66 -17.48 0.84
N GLU A 19 3.47 -18.53 1.01
CA GLU A 19 3.76 -19.17 2.30
C GLU A 19 4.39 -18.21 3.32
N LEU A 20 5.29 -17.31 2.90
CA LEU A 20 5.92 -16.37 3.85
C LEU A 20 4.90 -15.40 4.43
N TYR A 21 4.02 -14.85 3.59
CA TYR A 21 2.95 -13.96 4.02
C TYR A 21 1.99 -14.67 4.99
N GLN A 22 1.67 -15.94 4.74
CA GLN A 22 0.82 -16.73 5.62
C GLN A 22 1.44 -16.93 7.01
N VAL A 23 2.76 -17.20 7.09
CA VAL A 23 3.45 -17.35 8.38
C VAL A 23 3.40 -16.05 9.17
N TYR A 24 3.70 -14.92 8.54
CA TYR A 24 3.63 -13.62 9.21
C TYR A 24 2.20 -13.27 9.63
N GLU A 25 1.20 -13.55 8.79
CA GLU A 25 -0.21 -13.31 9.14
C GLU A 25 -0.66 -14.16 10.32
N ALA A 26 -0.18 -15.41 10.43
CA ALA A 26 -0.44 -16.24 11.61
C ALA A 26 0.13 -15.59 12.88
N VAL A 27 1.37 -15.10 12.84
CA VAL A 27 2.00 -14.39 13.96
C VAL A 27 1.25 -13.10 14.30
N MET A 28 0.87 -12.30 13.30
CA MET A 28 0.09 -11.07 13.53
C MET A 28 -1.27 -11.37 14.17
N LYS A 29 -1.92 -12.46 13.76
CA LYS A 29 -3.17 -12.92 14.34
C LYS A 29 -3.00 -13.33 15.81
N GLU A 30 -1.94 -14.05 16.15
CA GLU A 30 -1.61 -14.42 17.54
C GLU A 30 -1.39 -13.17 18.41
N LEU A 31 -0.80 -12.11 17.84
CA LEU A 31 -0.58 -10.83 18.51
C LEU A 31 -1.81 -9.90 18.51
N ALA A 32 -2.95 -10.34 17.98
CA ALA A 32 -4.16 -9.53 17.79
C ALA A 32 -3.91 -8.24 17.00
N LEU A 33 -2.99 -8.27 16.04
CA LEU A 33 -2.70 -7.18 15.12
C LEU A 33 -3.54 -7.33 13.86
N PRO A 34 -4.60 -6.52 13.66
CA PRO A 34 -5.43 -6.62 12.47
C PRO A 34 -4.62 -6.21 11.23
N VAL A 35 -4.71 -7.02 10.17
CA VAL A 35 -4.04 -6.78 8.89
C VAL A 35 -5.06 -6.28 7.88
N LEU A 36 -4.72 -5.23 7.15
CA LEU A 36 -5.53 -4.74 6.04
C LEU A 36 -5.56 -5.75 4.90
N LYS A 37 -6.70 -5.88 4.22
CA LYS A 37 -6.87 -6.78 3.07
C LYS A 37 -6.08 -6.30 1.87
N THR A 38 -5.95 -4.98 1.71
CA THR A 38 -5.18 -4.38 0.63
C THR A 38 -3.69 -4.40 0.94
N PHE A 39 -2.88 -4.79 -0.05
CA PHE A 39 -1.43 -4.69 0.00
C PHE A 39 -0.90 -3.74 -1.07
N LEU A 40 0.28 -3.15 -0.83
CA LEU A 40 1.00 -2.32 -1.79
C LEU A 40 2.13 -3.11 -2.45
N PRO A 41 2.10 -3.34 -3.77
CA PRO A 41 3.17 -4.06 -4.47
C PRO A 41 4.46 -3.22 -4.55
N ASP A 42 5.62 -3.88 -4.69
CA ASP A 42 6.89 -3.18 -5.00
C ASP A 42 6.86 -2.62 -6.43
N THR A 43 6.36 -1.39 -6.55
CA THR A 43 6.32 -0.67 -7.82
C THR A 43 7.48 0.31 -7.91
N LYS A 44 8.36 0.05 -8.88
CA LYS A 44 9.44 0.99 -9.26
C LYS A 44 8.91 2.31 -9.82
N ARG A 45 7.60 2.42 -10.10
CA ARG A 45 6.97 3.63 -10.65
C ARG A 45 7.08 4.81 -9.69
N PHE A 46 6.94 4.58 -8.38
CA PHE A 46 7.11 5.65 -7.37
C PHE A 46 8.54 6.17 -7.28
N ARG A 47 9.54 5.35 -7.65
CA ARG A 47 10.96 5.76 -7.61
C ARG A 47 11.33 6.71 -8.76
N ARG A 48 10.56 6.71 -9.87
CA ARG A 48 10.85 7.50 -11.07
C ARG A 48 10.39 8.97 -10.98
N GLU A 49 9.65 9.33 -9.94
CA GLU A 49 9.21 10.70 -9.67
C GLU A 49 10.38 11.65 -9.37
N GLN A 50 11.50 11.14 -8.84
CA GLN A 50 12.66 11.96 -8.46
C GLN A 50 13.56 12.36 -9.64
N ASN A 51 13.23 11.95 -10.87
CA ASN A 51 14.01 12.32 -12.05
C ASN A 51 13.53 13.68 -12.57
N ALA A 52 14.44 14.66 -12.58
CA ALA A 52 14.19 16.06 -13.00
C ALA A 52 13.59 16.23 -14.41
N SER A 53 13.57 15.17 -15.24
CA SER A 53 13.08 15.18 -16.62
C SER A 53 11.64 14.65 -16.80
N ARG A 54 10.91 14.25 -15.74
CA ARG A 54 9.58 13.62 -15.89
C ARG A 54 8.40 14.42 -15.34
N ARG A 55 7.32 14.42 -16.14
CA ARG A 55 6.04 15.11 -15.99
C ARG A 55 5.04 14.50 -14.99
N SER A 56 5.24 13.26 -14.55
CA SER A 56 4.25 12.55 -13.72
C SER A 56 4.54 12.76 -12.24
N VAL A 57 3.63 13.43 -11.54
CA VAL A 57 3.74 13.72 -10.11
C VAL A 57 2.83 12.77 -9.33
N PHE A 58 3.34 12.21 -8.23
CA PHE A 58 2.66 11.23 -7.38
C PHE A 58 2.54 11.71 -5.94
N ARG A 59 3.61 12.30 -5.38
CA ARG A 59 3.72 12.79 -4.00
C ARG A 59 3.38 14.27 -3.87
N SER A 60 2.58 14.83 -4.78
CA SER A 60 2.19 16.24 -4.71
C SER A 60 1.01 16.45 -3.78
N THR A 61 1.07 17.52 -2.99
CA THR A 61 -0.10 18.08 -2.29
C THR A 61 -0.86 19.10 -3.14
N LEU A 62 -0.28 19.54 -4.27
CA LEU A 62 -0.86 20.55 -5.18
C LEU A 62 -1.57 19.91 -6.39
N PHE A 63 -1.11 18.75 -6.84
CA PHE A 63 -1.64 18.06 -8.01
C PHE A 63 -2.09 16.64 -7.65
N PRO A 64 -3.18 16.14 -8.28
CA PRO A 64 -3.59 14.76 -8.11
C PRO A 64 -2.51 13.82 -8.67
N ALA A 65 -2.38 12.64 -8.05
CA ALA A 65 -1.48 11.62 -8.55
C ALA A 65 -1.84 11.19 -9.98
N ASP A 66 -0.82 11.06 -10.84
CA ASP A 66 -1.01 10.60 -12.21
C ASP A 66 -1.67 9.21 -12.25
N ARG A 67 -2.77 9.07 -13.00
CA ARG A 67 -3.54 7.82 -13.11
C ARG A 67 -2.69 6.64 -13.58
N SER A 68 -1.67 6.88 -14.39
CA SER A 68 -0.73 5.85 -14.85
C SER A 68 0.16 5.30 -13.73
N LEU A 69 0.43 6.11 -12.70
CA LEU A 69 1.19 5.72 -11.52
C LEU A 69 0.31 4.98 -10.50
N ILE A 70 -0.97 5.35 -10.37
CA ILE A 70 -1.94 4.66 -9.51
C ILE A 70 -2.22 3.24 -10.03
N ARG A 71 -2.32 3.07 -11.36
CA ARG A 71 -2.69 1.78 -11.98
C ARG A 71 -1.74 0.64 -11.56
N GLY A 72 -2.29 -0.35 -10.84
CA GLY A 72 -1.55 -1.52 -10.37
C GLY A 72 -0.75 -1.29 -9.08
N SER A 73 -0.97 -0.17 -8.38
CA SER A 73 -0.39 0.09 -7.06
C SER A 73 -1.29 -0.26 -5.87
N ASN A 74 -2.56 -0.60 -6.13
CA ASN A 74 -3.61 -0.81 -5.13
C ASN A 74 -3.88 0.38 -4.18
N LEU A 75 -3.37 1.57 -4.48
CA LEU A 75 -3.61 2.75 -3.64
C LEU A 75 -5.07 3.21 -3.62
N ASP A 76 -5.76 3.06 -4.74
CA ASP A 76 -7.21 3.23 -4.85
C ASP A 76 -7.94 2.31 -3.85
N LYS A 77 -7.63 1.01 -3.88
CA LYS A 77 -8.23 0.01 -2.98
C LYS A 77 -7.90 0.28 -1.51
N LEU A 78 -6.67 0.70 -1.23
CA LEU A 78 -6.24 1.00 0.13
C LEU A 78 -7.00 2.21 0.68
N VAL A 79 -7.19 3.24 -0.14
CA VAL A 79 -7.98 4.41 0.25
C VAL A 79 -9.43 4.02 0.51
N ASP A 80 -10.04 3.20 -0.35
CA ASP A 80 -11.41 2.72 -0.16
C ASP A 80 -11.56 1.92 1.14
N GLU A 81 -10.62 1.02 1.42
CA GLU A 81 -10.59 0.23 2.66
C GLU A 81 -10.41 1.10 3.90
N LEU A 82 -9.52 2.09 3.85
CA LEU A 82 -9.30 3.03 4.96
C LEU A 82 -10.53 3.91 5.20
N ILE A 83 -11.20 4.38 4.14
CA ILE A 83 -12.43 5.15 4.27
C ILE A 83 -13.50 4.30 4.96
N GLU A 84 -13.68 3.04 4.57
CA GLU A 84 -14.63 2.15 5.21
C GLU A 84 -14.29 1.85 6.67
N LEU A 85 -13.00 1.70 6.98
CA LEU A 85 -12.51 1.47 8.33
C LEU A 85 -12.65 2.67 9.27
N LEU A 86 -12.53 3.89 8.73
CA LEU A 86 -12.48 5.15 9.50
C LEU A 86 -13.82 5.88 9.59
N LYS A 87 -14.83 5.46 8.81
CA LYS A 87 -16.23 5.87 8.99
C LYS A 87 -16.69 5.58 10.42
#